data_AF-A0A7C6M3C2-F1
#
_entry.id   AF-A0A7C6M3C2-F1
#
_cell.length_a   1.000
_cell.length_b   1.000
_cell.length_c   1.000
_cell.angle_alpha   90.00
_cell.angle_beta   90.00
_cell.angle_gamma   90.00
#
_symmetry.space_group_name_H-M   'P 1'
#
loop_
_entity.id
_entity.type
_entity.pdbx_description
1 polymer ?
#
loop_
_entity_poly.entity_id
_entity_poly.type
_entity_poly.pdbx_seq_one_letter_code
_entity_poly.pdbx_strand_id
1 'polypeptide(L)'
;EVILYGSQARGDAQNESDIDLLILINDKVLTPEYEHTIIRALYELEVASGVIISPIIMSHQQWNNRPFHTPFSINIMNEGVIL
;
A
#
# COMPACT_ATOMS: atom_id res chain seq x y z
N GLU A 1 -9.75 -1.22 -1.41
CA GLU A 1 -9.44 -0.54 -0.14
C GLU A 1 -8.02 -0.02 -0.19
N VAL A 2 -7.72 1.10 0.46
CA VAL A 2 -6.36 1.65 0.56
C VAL A 2 -6.03 1.80 2.04
N ILE A 3 -4.88 1.26 2.45
CA ILE A 3 -4.43 1.26 3.83
C ILE A 3 -3.06 1.92 3.89
N LEU A 4 -2.95 3.01 4.64
CA LEU A 4 -1.68 3.61 5.02
C LEU A 4 -1.05 2.74 6.11
N TYR A 5 0.23 2.42 5.97
CA TYR A 5 1.00 1.76 7.03
C TYR A 5 2.36 2.45 7.22
N GLY A 6 3.23 1.85 8.03
CA GLY A 6 4.59 2.35 8.20
C GLY A 6 4.63 3.60 9.07
N SER A 7 5.64 4.43 8.86
CA SER A 7 5.94 5.55 9.76
C SER A 7 4.85 6.62 9.78
N GLN A 8 4.21 6.84 8.63
CA GLN A 8 3.10 7.78 8.47
C GLN A 8 1.87 7.34 9.28
N ALA A 9 1.55 6.04 9.26
CA ALA A 9 0.44 5.50 10.05
C ALA A 9 0.72 5.53 11.56
N ARG A 10 1.97 5.29 11.98
CA ARG A 10 2.37 5.35 13.40
C ARG A 10 2.53 6.77 13.95
N GLY A 11 2.62 7.78 13.09
CA GLY A 11 2.89 9.16 13.49
C GLY A 11 4.34 9.42 13.92
N ASP A 12 5.27 8.54 13.54
CA ASP A 12 6.72 8.69 13.79
C ASP A 12 7.50 9.05 12.51
N ALA A 13 6.81 9.41 11.44
CA ALA A 13 7.38 9.86 10.18
C ALA A 13 8.24 11.13 10.32
N GLN A 14 9.30 11.18 9.55
CA GLN A 14 10.18 12.34 9.39
C GLN A 14 9.92 13.03 8.05
N ASN A 15 10.49 14.21 7.83
CA ASN A 15 10.27 14.99 6.60
C ASN A 15 10.69 14.25 5.31
N GLU A 16 11.61 13.29 5.41
CA GLU A 16 12.09 12.49 4.28
C GLU A 16 11.45 11.10 4.21
N SER A 17 10.48 10.81 5.10
CA SER A 17 9.78 9.53 5.10
C SER A 17 8.88 9.39 3.87
N ASP A 18 8.92 8.22 3.26
CA ASP A 18 8.01 7.81 2.20
C ASP A 18 6.60 7.52 2.75
N ILE A 19 5.64 7.43 1.83
CA ILE A 19 4.26 7.03 2.11
C ILE A 19 4.08 5.56 1.71
N ASP A 20 4.03 4.69 2.71
CA ASP A 20 3.76 3.27 2.56
C ASP A 20 2.27 2.97 2.39
N LEU A 21 1.86 2.40 1.25
CA LEU A 21 0.45 2.08 0.96
C LEU A 21 0.24 0.61 0.64
N LEU A 22 -0.73 -0.03 1.29
CA LEU A 22 -1.31 -1.29 0.83
C LEU A 22 -2.59 -0.99 0.05
N ILE A 23 -2.60 -1.35 -1.23
CA ILE A 23 -3.76 -1.19 -2.12
C ILE A 23 -4.37 -2.56 -2.37
N LEU A 24 -5.57 -2.76 -1.84
CA LEU A 24 -6.35 -3.97 -2.02
C LEU A 24 -7.38 -3.76 -3.12
N ILE A 25 -7.25 -4.52 -4.20
CA ILE A 25 -8.20 -4.50 -5.31
C ILE A 25 -9.28 -5.56 -5.11
N ASN A 26 -10.50 -5.26 -5.57
CA ASN A 26 -11.64 -6.18 -5.47
C ASN A 26 -11.60 -7.31 -6.51
N ASP A 27 -10.79 -7.19 -7.55
CA ASP A 27 -10.64 -8.24 -8.56
C ASP A 27 -9.95 -9.46 -7.98
N LYS A 28 -10.37 -10.65 -8.43
CA LYS A 28 -9.78 -11.92 -7.98
C LYS A 28 -8.27 -12.01 -8.28
N VAL A 29 -7.84 -11.39 -9.38
CA VAL A 29 -6.47 -11.43 -9.88
C VAL A 29 -6.04 -10.03 -10.29
N LEU A 30 -4.89 -9.59 -9.76
CA LEU A 30 -4.20 -8.40 -10.25
C LEU A 30 -3.52 -8.73 -11.59
N THR A 31 -3.99 -8.12 -12.67
CA THR A 31 -3.30 -8.19 -13.97
C THR A 31 -2.16 -7.17 -14.03
N PRO A 32 -1.04 -7.46 -14.71
CA PRO A 32 0.06 -6.51 -14.86
C PRO A 32 -0.36 -5.16 -15.45
N GLU A 33 -1.30 -5.13 -16.39
CA GLU A 33 -1.78 -3.90 -17.04
C GLU A 33 -2.53 -3.00 -16.05
N TYR A 34 -3.33 -3.61 -15.16
CA TYR A 34 -4.04 -2.89 -14.11
C TYR A 34 -3.07 -2.39 -13.03
N GLU A 35 -2.11 -3.23 -12.62
CA GLU A 35 -1.04 -2.84 -11.72
C GLU A 35 -0.26 -1.63 -12.25
N HIS A 36 0.14 -1.65 -13.51
CA HIS A 36 0.81 -0.52 -14.17
C HIS A 36 -0.03 0.74 -14.21
N THR A 37 -1.36 0.63 -14.32
CA THR A 37 -2.24 1.80 -14.30
C THR A 37 -2.23 2.47 -12.94
N ILE A 38 -2.22 1.69 -11.86
CA ILE A 38 -2.12 2.21 -10.48
C ILE A 38 -0.74 2.82 -10.25
N ILE A 39 0.33 2.09 -10.60
CA ILE A 39 1.72 2.57 -10.44
C ILE A 39 1.93 3.89 -11.21
N ARG A 40 1.43 4.00 -12.44
CA ARG A 40 1.57 5.25 -13.22
C ARG A 40 0.87 6.43 -12.55
N ALA A 41 -0.33 6.23 -12.00
CA ALA A 41 -1.05 7.28 -11.30
C ALA A 41 -0.32 7.73 -10.04
N LEU A 42 0.25 6.79 -9.28
CA LEU A 42 1.05 7.11 -8.10
C LEU A 42 2.34 7.85 -8.48
N TYR A 43 3.02 7.42 -9.54
CA TYR A 43 4.23 8.09 -10.03
C TYR A 43 3.96 9.55 -10.44
N GLU A 44 2.83 9.83 -11.11
CA GLU A 44 2.45 11.20 -11.43
C GLU A 44 2.26 12.06 -10.15
N LEU A 45 1.72 11.48 -9.08
CA LEU A 45 1.60 12.14 -7.78
C LEU A 45 2.95 12.35 -7.10
N GLU A 46 3.85 11.37 -7.15
CA GLU A 46 5.21 11.49 -6.62
C GLU A 46 5.94 12.66 -7.29
N VAL A 47 5.86 12.75 -8.62
CA VAL A 47 6.47 13.85 -9.38
C VAL A 47 5.85 15.20 -9.03
N ALA A 48 4.52 15.27 -8.90
CA ALA A 48 3.83 16.53 -8.60
C ALA A 48 4.05 17.03 -7.17
N SER A 49 4.18 16.11 -6.20
CA SER A 49 4.30 16.43 -4.78
C SER A 49 5.75 16.46 -4.28
N GLY A 50 6.68 15.78 -4.96
CA GLY A 50 8.03 15.53 -4.46
C GLY A 50 8.10 14.50 -3.33
N VAL A 51 7.00 13.81 -3.01
CA VAL A 51 6.92 12.81 -1.95
C VAL A 51 6.97 11.41 -2.56
N ILE A 52 7.81 10.54 -2.02
CA ILE A 52 7.92 9.14 -2.46
C ILE A 52 6.73 8.34 -1.92
N ILE A 53 6.11 7.53 -2.76
CA ILE A 53 5.01 6.65 -2.43
C ILE A 53 5.45 5.21 -2.72
N SER A 54 5.39 4.36 -1.71
CA SER A 54 5.81 2.96 -1.75
C SER A 54 4.58 2.04 -1.73
N PRO A 55 3.94 1.74 -2.87
CA PRO A 55 2.74 0.90 -2.90
C PRO A 55 3.07 -0.59 -2.91
N ILE A 56 2.27 -1.35 -2.17
CA ILE A 56 2.11 -2.79 -2.31
C ILE A 56 0.69 -3.05 -2.81
N ILE A 57 0.57 -3.66 -3.98
CA ILE A 57 -0.72 -3.88 -4.64
C ILE A 57 -1.01 -5.38 -4.65
N MET A 58 -2.21 -5.77 -4.21
CA MET A 58 -2.68 -7.16 -4.31
C MET A 58 -4.19 -7.25 -4.23
N SER A 59 -4.77 -8.41 -4.55
CA SER A 59 -6.21 -8.62 -4.37
C SER A 59 -6.59 -8.83 -2.90
N HIS A 60 -7.84 -8.49 -2.57
CA HIS A 60 -8.44 -8.89 -1.28
C HIS A 60 -8.34 -10.40 -1.05
N GLN A 61 -8.44 -11.21 -2.11
CA GLN A 61 -8.30 -12.66 -2.02
C GLN A 61 -6.89 -13.06 -1.58
N GLN A 62 -5.84 -12.45 -2.16
CA GLN A 62 -4.45 -12.71 -1.77
C GLN A 62 -4.16 -12.24 -0.34
N TRP A 63 -4.74 -11.12 0.07
CA TRP A 63 -4.59 -10.59 1.43
C TRP A 63 -5.22 -11.51 2.49
N ASN A 64 -6.48 -11.93 2.27
CA ASN A 64 -7.24 -12.70 3.25
C ASN A 64 -6.85 -14.19 3.30
N ASN A 65 -6.38 -14.77 2.19
CA ASN A 65 -6.07 -16.20 2.10
C ASN A 65 -4.58 -16.53 2.25
N ARG A 66 -3.82 -15.70 2.98
CA ARG A 66 -2.41 -16.00 3.26
C ARG A 66 -2.32 -17.24 4.15
N PRO A 67 -1.40 -18.18 3.87
CA PRO A 67 -1.25 -19.41 4.66
C PRO A 67 -0.75 -19.15 6.08
N PHE A 68 -0.12 -18.00 6.33
CA PHE A 68 0.36 -17.55 7.63
C PHE A 68 0.46 -16.03 7.65
N HIS A 69 0.37 -15.45 8.85
CA HIS A 69 0.62 -14.04 9.07
C HIS A 69 2.13 -13.76 9.05
N THR A 70 2.55 -12.88 8.16
CA THR A 70 3.93 -12.35 8.12
C THR A 70 4.03 -11.14 9.04
N PRO A 71 5.24 -10.77 9.51
CA PRO A 71 5.45 -9.51 10.24
C PRO A 71 4.85 -8.30 9.50
N PHE A 72 4.98 -8.25 8.18
CA PHE A 72 4.32 -7.26 7.33
C PHE A 72 2.80 -7.22 7.53
N SER A 73 2.11 -8.36 7.42
CA SER A 73 0.66 -8.41 7.59
C SER A 73 0.23 -8.08 9.02
N ILE A 74 1.00 -8.48 10.02
CA ILE A 74 0.73 -8.21 11.44
C ILE A 74 0.82 -6.70 11.69
N ASN A 75 1.87 -6.05 11.19
CA ASN A 75 2.05 -4.60 11.35
C ASN A 75 0.88 -3.83 10.72
N ILE A 76 0.44 -4.20 9.53
CA ILE A 76 -0.71 -3.57 8.88
C ILE A 76 -2.00 -3.79 9.67
N MET A 77 -2.24 -4.98 10.20
CA MET A 77 -3.44 -5.25 11.01
C MET A 77 -3.46 -4.48 12.33
N ASN A 78 -2.29 -4.22 12.92
CA ASN A 78 -2.17 -3.55 14.21
C ASN A 78 -2.12 -2.02 14.09
N GLU A 79 -1.45 -1.51 13.06
CA GLU A 79 -1.06 -0.09 12.93
C GLU A 79 -1.65 0.57 11.68
N GLY A 80 -2.22 -0.20 10.74
CA GLY A 80 -2.72 0.33 9.48
C GLY A 80 -3.92 1.26 9.65
N VAL A 81 -3.95 2.32 8.85
CA VAL A 81 -5.04 3.31 8.81
C VAL A 81 -5.73 3.21 7.46
N ILE A 82 -7.03 2.91 7.46
CA ILE A 82 -7.86 2.91 6.24
C ILE A 82 -8.08 4.37 5.81
N LEU A 83 -7.80 4.65 4.53
CA LEU A 83 -7.99 5.97 3.91
C LEU A 83 -9.36 6.11 3.22
#